data_AF-A0AAD4VD16-F1
#
_entry.id   AF-A0AAD4VD16-F1
#
_cell.length_a   1.000
_cell.length_b   1.000
_cell.length_c   1.000
_cell.angle_alpha   90.00
_cell.angle_beta   90.00
_cell.angle_gamma   90.00
#
_symmetry.space_group_name_H-M   'P 1'
#
loop_
_entity.id
_entity.type
_entity.pdbx_description
1 polymer ?
#
loop_
_entity_poly.entity_id
_entity_poly.type
_entity_poly.pdbx_seq_one_letter_code
_entity_poly.pdbx_strand_id
1 'polypeptide(L)'
;MSTPRSSAYLDAVTLEIEKKLQRALASPTQRRNLLQELFADIALEIDERAKDMILSREEDAISPAEDSMDGQLCFYDVLTDHYVQVPASGKRILDLIVQLWSQSFASHIFALLFHKWLFEVQLDNSEVLLRYSSALIEGATNVFWIDTQSNTRRFQSLFRYLLEDVALEPKRLNKIPVQVQRDLFLLLSRFIFFYNSVDKLGSFLRQFPLFPNAFLVGGAEDFFVIELADQLQKLKVEPVLLHYLSHIKLLQGMDLRMATSTRLKACLYSFTSPGGPMYPTRAVRHAAWDALDLLFPVGRYPRHLISLFFRLLYPWINLFKFGEAEEAKVLNAESFERRSLLYRLKTPKTKTQKLFDVCCISDFARFLPTSVLVRRIWNQI
;
A
#
# COMPACT_ATOMS: atom_id res chain seq x y z
N MET A 1 -27.05 26.84 -25.25
CA MET A 1 -25.87 26.93 -24.35
C MET A 1 -25.01 25.71 -24.61
N SER A 2 -23.87 25.87 -25.27
CA SER A 2 -22.98 24.76 -25.62
C SER A 2 -22.28 24.23 -24.37
N THR A 3 -22.51 22.97 -24.02
CA THR A 3 -21.70 22.27 -23.01
C THR A 3 -20.22 22.35 -23.44
N PRO A 4 -19.30 22.65 -22.52
CA PRO A 4 -17.88 22.68 -22.83
C PRO A 4 -17.45 21.31 -23.38
N ARG A 5 -16.65 21.28 -24.46
CA ARG A 5 -16.20 20.03 -25.12
C ARG A 5 -15.58 19.03 -24.12
N SER A 6 -14.86 19.52 -23.10
CA SER A 6 -14.31 18.71 -22.01
C SER A 6 -15.39 18.02 -21.16
N SER A 7 -16.45 18.73 -20.77
CA SER A 7 -17.56 18.16 -20.00
C SER A 7 -18.33 17.10 -20.80
N ALA A 8 -18.62 17.35 -22.08
CA ALA A 8 -19.28 16.37 -22.94
C ALA A 8 -18.43 15.09 -23.13
N TYR A 9 -17.10 15.26 -23.16
CA TYR A 9 -16.15 14.16 -23.23
C TYR A 9 -16.14 13.33 -21.94
N LEU A 10 -16.05 13.97 -20.78
CA LEU A 10 -16.07 13.29 -19.47
C LEU A 10 -17.41 12.59 -19.22
N ASP A 11 -18.52 13.14 -19.71
CA ASP A 11 -19.82 12.48 -19.67
C ASP A 11 -19.86 11.21 -20.53
N ALA A 12 -19.19 11.20 -21.68
CA ALA A 12 -19.08 10.01 -22.52
C ALA A 12 -18.25 8.90 -21.83
N VAL A 13 -17.13 9.26 -21.20
CA VAL A 13 -16.31 8.32 -20.41
C VAL A 13 -17.11 7.76 -19.23
N THR A 14 -17.84 8.63 -18.53
CA THR A 14 -18.72 8.25 -17.41
C THR A 14 -19.76 7.22 -17.86
N LEU A 15 -20.38 7.41 -19.03
CA LEU A 15 -21.34 6.46 -19.60
C LEU A 15 -20.70 5.10 -19.94
N GLU A 16 -19.44 5.07 -20.36
CA GLU A 16 -18.73 3.81 -20.62
C GLU A 16 -18.39 3.05 -19.34
N ILE A 17 -17.97 3.77 -18.29
CA ILE A 17 -17.79 3.20 -16.95
C ILE A 17 -19.10 2.58 -16.48
N GLU A 18 -20.21 3.31 -16.63
CA GLU A 18 -21.56 2.83 -16.29
C GLU A 18 -21.91 1.54 -17.06
N LYS A 19 -21.70 1.51 -18.39
CA LYS A 19 -21.94 0.32 -19.23
C LYS A 19 -21.08 -0.87 -18.81
N LYS A 20 -19.80 -0.65 -18.46
CA LYS A 20 -18.91 -1.74 -17.98
C LYS A 20 -19.39 -2.30 -16.64
N LEU A 21 -19.81 -1.44 -15.70
CA LEU A 21 -20.34 -1.88 -14.41
C LEU A 21 -21.65 -2.65 -14.56
N GLN A 22 -22.56 -2.19 -15.43
CA GLN A 22 -23.80 -2.92 -15.74
C GLN A 22 -23.52 -4.30 -16.34
N ARG A 23 -22.53 -4.42 -17.25
CA ARG A 23 -22.09 -5.73 -17.77
C ARG A 23 -21.53 -6.63 -16.67
N ALA A 24 -20.74 -6.07 -15.74
CA ALA A 24 -20.20 -6.82 -14.61
C ALA A 24 -21.29 -7.32 -13.66
N LEU A 25 -22.39 -6.57 -13.49
CA LEU A 25 -23.57 -7.03 -12.75
C LEU A 25 -24.24 -8.20 -13.47
N ALA A 26 -24.52 -8.04 -14.77
CA ALA A 26 -25.23 -9.03 -15.58
C ALA A 26 -24.46 -10.35 -15.77
N SER A 27 -23.12 -10.31 -15.77
CA SER A 27 -22.27 -11.47 -16.07
C SER A 27 -21.43 -11.90 -14.86
N PRO A 28 -21.95 -12.78 -13.96
CA PRO A 28 -21.25 -13.15 -12.73
C PRO A 28 -19.91 -13.86 -12.96
N THR A 29 -19.77 -14.63 -14.03
CA THR A 29 -18.55 -15.39 -14.36
C THR A 29 -17.39 -14.49 -14.81
N GLN A 30 -17.69 -13.36 -15.47
CA GLN A 30 -16.69 -12.40 -15.96
C GLN A 30 -16.54 -11.17 -15.07
N ARG A 31 -17.41 -11.01 -14.06
CA ARG A 31 -17.50 -9.85 -13.17
C ARG A 31 -16.14 -9.41 -12.63
N ARG A 32 -15.35 -10.36 -12.10
CA ARG A 32 -14.02 -10.05 -11.55
C ARG A 32 -13.08 -9.47 -12.61
N ASN A 33 -13.03 -10.08 -13.79
CA ASN A 33 -12.15 -9.64 -14.87
C ASN A 33 -12.56 -8.27 -15.40
N LEU A 34 -13.87 -8.04 -15.58
CA LEU A 34 -14.40 -6.74 -16.01
C LEU A 34 -14.10 -5.62 -15.02
N LEU A 35 -14.21 -5.88 -13.71
CA LEU A 35 -13.85 -4.90 -12.68
C LEU A 35 -12.34 -4.66 -12.61
N GLN A 36 -11.54 -5.70 -12.80
CA GLN A 36 -10.09 -5.57 -12.86
C GLN A 36 -9.65 -4.73 -14.07
N GLU A 37 -10.24 -4.97 -15.25
CA GLU A 37 -9.99 -4.17 -16.46
C GLU A 37 -10.42 -2.72 -16.27
N LEU A 38 -11.60 -2.49 -15.66
CA LEU A 38 -12.08 -1.14 -15.37
C LEU A 38 -11.16 -0.41 -14.40
N PHE A 39 -10.70 -1.08 -13.34
CA PHE A 39 -9.72 -0.51 -12.41
C PHE A 39 -8.42 -0.14 -13.11
N ALA A 40 -7.88 -1.03 -13.94
CA ALA A 40 -6.66 -0.77 -14.70
C ALA A 40 -6.83 0.44 -15.63
N ASP A 41 -7.94 0.52 -16.35
CA ASP A 41 -8.28 1.65 -17.24
C ASP A 41 -8.36 2.99 -16.49
N ILE A 42 -8.99 3.01 -15.32
CA ILE A 42 -9.13 4.23 -14.48
C ILE A 42 -7.78 4.66 -13.87
N ALA A 43 -6.90 3.71 -13.59
CA ALA A 43 -5.57 3.95 -13.01
C ALA A 43 -4.49 4.32 -14.05
N LEU A 44 -4.85 4.42 -15.34
CA LEU A 44 -3.90 4.83 -16.38
C LEU A 44 -3.52 6.31 -16.24
N GLU A 45 -2.28 6.60 -16.62
CA GLU A 45 -1.78 7.96 -16.79
C GLU A 45 -2.37 8.56 -18.08
N ILE A 46 -2.61 9.86 -18.05
CA ILE A 46 -3.11 10.61 -19.21
C ILE A 46 -1.94 10.96 -20.13
N ASP A 47 -2.06 10.59 -21.41
CA ASP A 47 -1.08 10.93 -22.44
C ASP A 47 -0.97 12.47 -22.64
N GLU A 48 0.24 12.98 -22.85
CA GLU A 48 0.55 14.42 -23.00
C GLU A 48 -0.38 15.16 -23.98
N ARG A 49 -0.70 14.55 -25.14
CA ARG A 49 -1.58 15.14 -26.17
C ARG A 49 -2.95 15.54 -25.64
N ALA A 50 -3.41 14.85 -24.61
CA ALA A 50 -4.74 15.03 -24.11
C ALA A 50 -4.76 15.59 -22.68
N LYS A 51 -3.60 15.65 -22.01
CA LYS A 51 -3.35 16.69 -21.01
C LYS A 51 -3.57 18.07 -21.62
N ASP A 52 -3.03 18.34 -22.80
CA ASP A 52 -3.23 19.61 -23.50
C ASP A 52 -4.72 19.88 -23.78
N MET A 53 -5.49 18.89 -24.25
CA MET A 53 -6.92 19.09 -24.51
C MET A 53 -7.77 19.34 -23.25
N ILE A 54 -7.34 18.83 -22.09
CA ILE A 54 -8.02 19.00 -20.81
C ILE A 54 -7.58 20.30 -20.12
N LEU A 55 -6.28 20.63 -20.16
CA LEU A 55 -5.64 21.72 -19.41
C LEU A 55 -5.51 23.04 -20.19
N SER A 56 -5.58 23.05 -21.52
CA SER A 56 -5.37 24.25 -22.38
C SER A 56 -6.42 25.38 -22.24
N ARG A 57 -7.19 25.41 -21.15
CA ARG A 57 -8.22 26.43 -20.93
C ARG A 57 -8.27 27.01 -19.52
N GLU A 58 -7.16 26.98 -18.76
CA GLU A 58 -7.06 27.70 -17.48
C GLU A 58 -5.77 28.52 -17.30
N GLU A 59 -4.94 28.71 -18.34
CA GLU A 59 -3.82 29.65 -18.31
C GLU A 59 -4.23 31.06 -18.79
N ASP A 60 -5.08 31.72 -18.01
CA ASP A 60 -5.23 33.20 -18.04
C ASP A 60 -5.08 33.78 -16.63
N ALA A 61 -4.24 33.15 -15.80
CA ALA A 61 -3.79 33.69 -14.53
C ALA A 61 -2.29 33.42 -14.35
N ILE A 62 -1.49 34.46 -14.55
CA ILE A 62 -0.06 34.46 -14.27
C ILE A 62 0.15 34.24 -12.76
N SER A 63 0.76 33.11 -12.39
CA SER A 63 1.47 32.95 -11.12
C SER A 63 2.75 32.11 -11.33
N PRO A 64 3.83 32.41 -10.59
CA PRO A 64 5.19 32.09 -11.00
C PRO A 64 5.54 30.62 -10.78
N ALA A 65 6.53 30.17 -11.53
CA ALA A 65 7.12 28.84 -11.50
C ALA A 65 7.32 28.28 -10.08
N GLU A 66 6.44 27.34 -9.69
CA GLU A 66 6.75 26.37 -8.63
C GLU A 66 7.42 25.15 -9.28
N ASP A 67 8.73 25.25 -9.36
CA ASP A 67 9.64 24.18 -9.72
C ASP A 67 9.68 23.16 -8.57
N SER A 68 8.76 22.18 -8.53
CA SER A 68 8.99 20.84 -7.93
C SER A 68 7.77 19.90 -8.04
N MET A 69 7.99 18.77 -8.72
CA MET A 69 7.14 17.56 -8.79
C MET A 69 5.98 17.59 -9.80
N ASP A 70 6.35 17.48 -11.07
CA ASP A 70 5.48 17.11 -12.20
C ASP A 70 4.76 15.77 -11.89
N GLY A 71 3.56 15.88 -11.33
CA GLY A 71 2.73 14.74 -10.96
C GLY A 71 2.15 14.09 -12.20
N GLN A 72 2.33 12.77 -12.35
CA GLN A 72 1.68 12.00 -13.40
C GLN A 72 0.15 12.08 -13.23
N LEU A 73 -0.50 12.93 -14.02
CA LEU A 73 -1.96 13.09 -14.00
C LEU A 73 -2.62 11.79 -14.46
N CYS A 74 -3.43 11.17 -13.60
CA CYS A 74 -4.14 9.93 -13.91
C CYS A 74 -5.61 10.19 -14.25
N PHE A 75 -6.26 9.27 -14.98
CA PHE A 75 -7.67 9.45 -15.37
C PHE A 75 -8.61 9.64 -14.18
N TYR A 76 -8.36 8.95 -13.07
CA TYR A 76 -9.18 9.10 -11.89
C TYR A 76 -9.13 10.51 -11.29
N ASP A 77 -8.00 11.22 -11.39
CA ASP A 77 -7.87 12.59 -10.86
C ASP A 77 -8.91 13.51 -11.52
N VAL A 78 -8.98 13.47 -12.85
CA VAL A 78 -9.92 14.28 -13.64
C VAL A 78 -11.37 13.86 -13.40
N LEU A 79 -11.64 12.54 -13.34
CA LEU A 79 -13.00 12.04 -13.11
C LEU A 79 -13.53 12.42 -11.73
N THR A 80 -12.67 12.47 -10.71
CA THR A 80 -13.11 12.84 -9.35
C THR A 80 -13.57 14.28 -9.28
N ASP A 81 -12.87 15.21 -9.94
CA ASP A 81 -13.28 16.61 -10.02
C ASP A 81 -14.58 16.75 -10.82
N HIS A 82 -14.74 15.99 -11.91
CA HIS A 82 -15.99 15.97 -12.68
C HIS A 82 -17.18 15.50 -11.83
N TYR A 83 -17.03 14.45 -11.03
CA TYR A 83 -18.12 13.96 -10.18
C TYR A 83 -18.47 14.91 -9.04
N VAL A 84 -17.52 15.71 -8.56
CA VAL A 84 -17.81 16.80 -7.62
C VAL A 84 -18.62 17.91 -8.30
N GLN A 85 -18.25 18.30 -9.53
CA GLN A 85 -18.95 19.34 -10.30
C GLN A 85 -20.35 18.89 -10.78
N VAL A 86 -20.49 17.62 -11.17
CA VAL A 86 -21.73 17.03 -11.67
C VAL A 86 -22.12 15.80 -10.83
N PRO A 87 -22.66 15.97 -9.61
CA PRO A 87 -22.94 14.85 -8.70
C PRO A 87 -23.95 13.82 -9.25
N ALA A 88 -24.83 14.24 -10.16
CA ALA A 88 -25.85 13.38 -10.75
C ALA A 88 -25.27 12.25 -11.60
N SER A 89 -24.17 12.49 -12.31
CA SER A 89 -23.50 11.49 -13.14
C SER A 89 -22.76 10.47 -12.27
N GLY A 90 -22.03 10.96 -11.25
CA GLY A 90 -21.35 10.13 -10.25
C GLY A 90 -22.32 9.24 -9.45
N LYS A 91 -23.52 9.73 -9.11
CA LYS A 91 -24.51 8.96 -8.33
C LYS A 91 -24.94 7.66 -9.02
N ARG A 92 -25.10 7.65 -10.35
CA ARG A 92 -25.46 6.44 -11.10
C ARG A 92 -24.39 5.35 -11.00
N ILE A 93 -23.12 5.76 -11.11
CA ILE A 93 -21.97 4.86 -10.95
C ILE A 93 -21.89 4.37 -9.51
N LEU A 94 -22.09 5.26 -8.54
CA LEU A 94 -22.08 4.92 -7.12
C LEU A 94 -23.11 3.84 -6.80
N ASP A 95 -24.35 3.98 -7.28
CA ASP A 95 -25.42 3.00 -7.07
C ASP A 95 -25.06 1.61 -7.64
N LEU A 96 -24.35 1.56 -8.77
CA LEU A 96 -23.84 0.31 -9.36
C LEU A 96 -22.70 -0.30 -8.54
N ILE A 97 -21.76 0.53 -8.06
CA ILE A 97 -20.65 0.06 -7.22
C ILE A 97 -21.17 -0.49 -5.89
N VAL A 98 -22.18 0.14 -5.29
CA VAL A 98 -22.82 -0.32 -4.05
C VAL A 98 -23.42 -1.72 -4.21
N GLN A 99 -23.97 -2.05 -5.39
CA GLN A 99 -24.45 -3.41 -5.69
C GLN A 99 -23.29 -4.42 -5.87
N LEU A 100 -22.12 -3.95 -6.26
CA LEU A 100 -20.91 -4.75 -6.50
C LEU A 100 -19.96 -4.81 -5.30
N TRP A 101 -20.35 -4.26 -4.15
CA TRP A 101 -19.47 -4.07 -2.97
C TRP A 101 -18.81 -5.35 -2.44
N SER A 102 -19.42 -6.52 -2.69
CA SER A 102 -18.87 -7.82 -2.30
C SER A 102 -17.63 -8.23 -3.12
N GLN A 103 -17.33 -7.51 -4.20
CA GLN A 103 -16.22 -7.82 -5.10
C GLN A 103 -14.95 -7.06 -4.70
N SER A 104 -13.79 -7.72 -4.80
CA SER A 104 -12.51 -7.16 -4.35
C SER A 104 -12.16 -5.81 -4.98
N PHE A 105 -12.41 -5.63 -6.28
CA PHE A 105 -12.06 -4.40 -7.02
C PHE A 105 -13.06 -3.25 -6.83
N ALA A 106 -14.24 -3.50 -6.26
CA ALA A 106 -15.27 -2.47 -6.11
C ALA A 106 -14.82 -1.33 -5.17
N SER A 107 -14.19 -1.68 -4.04
CA SER A 107 -13.63 -0.69 -3.09
C SER A 107 -12.48 0.11 -3.68
N HIS A 108 -11.66 -0.50 -4.55
CA HIS A 108 -10.55 0.17 -5.23
C HIS A 108 -11.06 1.22 -6.22
N ILE A 109 -12.02 0.84 -7.07
CA ILE A 109 -12.66 1.74 -8.03
C ILE A 109 -13.38 2.86 -7.29
N PHE A 110 -14.08 2.53 -6.19
CA PHE A 110 -14.73 3.52 -5.34
C PHE A 110 -13.73 4.56 -4.80
N ALA A 111 -12.61 4.10 -4.21
CA ALA A 111 -11.60 4.98 -3.68
C ALA A 111 -11.00 5.90 -4.76
N LEU A 112 -10.72 5.38 -5.96
CA LEU A 112 -10.20 6.20 -7.04
C LEU A 112 -11.21 7.25 -7.53
N LEU A 113 -12.47 6.87 -7.75
CA LEU A 113 -13.45 7.76 -8.39
C LEU A 113 -14.16 8.71 -7.43
N PHE A 114 -14.33 8.35 -6.15
CA PHE A 114 -15.20 9.07 -5.22
C PHE A 114 -14.49 9.64 -3.99
N HIS A 115 -13.15 9.62 -3.94
CA HIS A 115 -12.41 10.14 -2.79
C HIS A 115 -12.69 11.63 -2.50
N LYS A 116 -12.78 12.49 -3.53
CA LYS A 116 -13.16 13.91 -3.34
C LYS A 116 -14.64 14.09 -3.10
N TRP A 117 -15.46 13.37 -3.87
CA TRP A 117 -16.93 13.44 -3.80
C TRP A 117 -17.47 13.21 -2.39
N LEU A 118 -16.88 12.27 -1.65
CA LEU A 118 -17.29 11.92 -0.28
C LEU A 118 -17.21 13.12 0.70
N PHE A 119 -16.26 14.04 0.50
CA PHE A 119 -16.05 15.17 1.40
C PHE A 119 -16.69 16.46 0.90
N GLU A 120 -16.97 16.59 -0.40
CA GLU A 120 -17.58 17.80 -0.98
C GLU A 120 -19.10 17.72 -1.03
N VAL A 121 -19.67 16.55 -1.32
CA VAL A 121 -21.13 16.38 -1.45
C VAL A 121 -21.73 16.05 -0.08
N GLN A 122 -22.82 16.75 0.28
CA GLN A 122 -23.51 16.52 1.55
C GLN A 122 -24.23 15.17 1.53
N LEU A 123 -23.93 14.32 2.51
CA LEU A 123 -24.59 13.04 2.76
C LEU A 123 -25.37 13.12 4.06
N ASP A 124 -26.70 13.07 3.98
CA ASP A 124 -27.56 13.23 5.16
C ASP A 124 -27.62 11.97 6.05
N ASN A 125 -27.20 10.81 5.52
CA ASN A 125 -27.31 9.53 6.23
C ASN A 125 -25.96 9.08 6.84
N SER A 126 -25.89 9.07 8.17
CA SER A 126 -24.70 8.68 8.93
C SER A 126 -24.26 7.22 8.72
N GLU A 127 -25.18 6.29 8.44
CA GLU A 127 -24.84 4.88 8.20
C GLU A 127 -24.18 4.70 6.83
N VAL A 128 -24.71 5.41 5.83
CA VAL A 128 -24.16 5.44 4.48
C VAL A 128 -22.77 6.07 4.49
N LEU A 129 -22.60 7.16 5.24
CA LEU A 129 -21.32 7.82 5.41
C LEU A 129 -20.27 6.90 6.03
N LEU A 130 -20.63 6.17 7.09
CA LEU A 130 -19.73 5.17 7.69
C LEU A 130 -19.32 4.11 6.67
N ARG A 131 -20.28 3.53 5.94
CA ARG A 131 -20.01 2.49 4.94
C ARG A 131 -19.09 2.98 3.82
N TYR A 132 -19.35 4.16 3.27
CA TYR A 132 -18.54 4.74 2.20
C TYR A 132 -17.15 5.10 2.68
N SER A 133 -17.03 5.72 3.85
CA SER A 133 -15.72 6.11 4.36
C SER A 133 -14.85 4.90 4.72
N SER A 134 -15.43 3.83 5.27
CA SER A 134 -14.71 2.57 5.50
C SER A 134 -14.20 1.94 4.21
N ALA A 135 -14.99 1.96 3.13
CA ALA A 135 -14.54 1.42 1.85
C ALA A 135 -13.56 2.31 1.11
N LEU A 136 -13.59 3.64 1.33
CA LEU A 136 -12.53 4.52 0.87
C LEU A 136 -11.20 4.10 1.49
N ILE A 137 -11.17 3.84 2.80
CA ILE A 137 -9.96 3.40 3.51
C ILE A 137 -9.51 2.02 3.01
N GLU A 138 -10.43 1.07 2.88
CA GLU A 138 -10.12 -0.28 2.38
C GLU A 138 -9.57 -0.23 0.94
N GLY A 139 -10.23 0.52 0.06
CA GLY A 139 -9.81 0.73 -1.32
C GLY A 139 -8.45 1.40 -1.40
N ALA A 140 -8.26 2.51 -0.69
CA ALA A 140 -6.98 3.23 -0.64
C ALA A 140 -5.85 2.36 -0.07
N THR A 141 -6.12 1.55 0.96
CA THR A 141 -5.15 0.60 1.51
C THR A 141 -4.62 -0.34 0.42
N ASN A 142 -5.52 -0.95 -0.35
CA ASN A 142 -5.12 -1.91 -1.37
C ASN A 142 -4.42 -1.23 -2.56
N VAL A 143 -4.91 -0.07 -2.97
CA VAL A 143 -4.34 0.74 -4.05
C VAL A 143 -2.91 1.21 -3.69
N PHE A 144 -2.66 1.65 -2.47
CA PHE A 144 -1.31 2.01 -2.02
C PHE A 144 -0.39 0.80 -1.88
N TRP A 145 -0.94 -0.37 -1.52
CA TRP A 145 -0.19 -1.62 -1.55
C TRP A 145 0.23 -2.03 -2.97
N ILE A 146 -0.61 -1.79 -3.97
CA ILE A 146 -0.25 -1.99 -5.38
C ILE A 146 0.97 -1.15 -5.72
N ASP A 147 0.92 0.15 -5.45
CA ASP A 147 2.03 1.09 -5.72
C ASP A 147 3.32 0.71 -4.97
N THR A 148 3.19 0.30 -3.71
CA THR A 148 4.31 -0.20 -2.89
C THR A 148 4.93 -1.45 -3.49
N GLN A 149 4.14 -2.36 -4.06
CA GLN A 149 4.64 -3.60 -4.66
C GLN A 149 5.23 -3.40 -6.05
N SER A 150 4.66 -2.50 -6.86
CA SER A 150 5.22 -2.11 -8.16
C SER A 150 6.36 -1.10 -8.06
N ASN A 151 6.61 -0.53 -6.86
CA ASN A 151 7.53 0.58 -6.65
C ASN A 151 7.20 1.77 -7.58
N THR A 152 5.92 2.06 -7.76
CA THR A 152 5.39 3.19 -8.52
C THR A 152 4.63 4.12 -7.58
N ARG A 153 4.39 5.37 -8.00
CA ARG A 153 3.63 6.36 -7.22
C ARG A 153 2.42 6.87 -8.01
N ARG A 154 1.70 5.96 -8.68
CA ARG A 154 0.54 6.31 -9.52
C ARG A 154 -0.59 6.92 -8.71
N PHE A 155 -0.72 6.49 -7.46
CA PHE A 155 -1.79 6.90 -6.55
C PHE A 155 -1.37 8.00 -5.58
N GLN A 156 -0.31 8.75 -5.94
CA GLN A 156 0.22 9.83 -5.11
C GLN A 156 -0.76 10.98 -4.92
N SER A 157 -1.55 11.36 -5.93
CA SER A 157 -2.56 12.40 -5.80
C SER A 157 -3.66 12.01 -4.82
N LEU A 158 -4.14 10.75 -4.86
CA LEU A 158 -5.06 10.22 -3.86
C LEU A 158 -4.46 10.29 -2.44
N PHE A 159 -3.20 9.85 -2.27
CA PHE A 159 -2.53 9.92 -0.97
C PHE A 159 -2.40 11.37 -0.47
N ARG A 160 -1.98 12.29 -1.35
CA ARG A 160 -1.81 13.70 -1.05
C ARG A 160 -3.13 14.34 -0.63
N TYR A 161 -4.23 14.08 -1.35
CA TYR A 161 -5.55 14.56 -0.99
C TYR A 161 -5.98 14.04 0.39
N LEU A 162 -5.83 12.74 0.66
CA LEU A 162 -6.20 12.16 1.95
C LEU A 162 -5.34 12.72 3.11
N LEU A 163 -4.07 13.03 2.87
CA LEU A 163 -3.19 13.60 3.88
C LEU A 163 -3.43 15.10 4.07
N GLU A 164 -3.25 15.89 3.03
CA GLU A 164 -3.23 17.36 3.09
C GLU A 164 -4.64 17.94 3.19
N ASP A 165 -5.57 17.45 2.36
CA ASP A 165 -6.90 18.04 2.25
C ASP A 165 -7.93 17.41 3.17
N VAL A 166 -7.67 16.21 3.72
CA VAL A 166 -8.61 15.53 4.63
C VAL A 166 -8.05 15.42 6.04
N ALA A 167 -6.89 14.75 6.21
CA ALA A 167 -6.35 14.49 7.54
C ALA A 167 -5.79 15.73 8.24
N LEU A 168 -5.23 16.69 7.47
CA LEU A 168 -4.69 17.94 8.00
C LEU A 168 -5.71 19.09 8.08
N GLU A 169 -6.92 18.91 7.55
CA GLU A 169 -8.00 19.91 7.58
C GLU A 169 -9.12 19.45 8.54
N PRO A 170 -9.18 19.99 9.77
CA PRO A 170 -10.13 19.54 10.79
C PRO A 170 -11.60 19.63 10.36
N LYS A 171 -11.96 20.61 9.51
CA LYS A 171 -13.33 20.76 9.01
C LYS A 171 -13.77 19.56 8.18
N ARG A 172 -12.88 18.99 7.38
CA ARG A 172 -13.15 17.82 6.54
C ARG A 172 -13.01 16.53 7.33
N LEU A 173 -12.02 16.45 8.21
CA LEU A 173 -11.85 15.30 9.11
C LEU A 173 -13.09 15.08 10.01
N ASN A 174 -13.67 16.14 10.55
CA ASN A 174 -14.86 16.06 11.40
C ASN A 174 -16.13 15.61 10.67
N LYS A 175 -16.13 15.56 9.33
CA LYS A 175 -17.25 15.00 8.57
C LYS A 175 -17.34 13.49 8.73
N ILE A 176 -16.22 12.80 8.87
CA ILE A 176 -16.20 11.33 8.95
C ILE A 176 -16.28 10.84 10.40
N PRO A 177 -16.88 9.65 10.66
CA PRO A 177 -16.95 9.07 11.99
C PRO A 177 -15.57 8.87 12.63
N VAL A 178 -15.46 9.03 13.94
CA VAL A 178 -14.19 8.94 14.70
C VAL A 178 -13.47 7.60 14.49
N GLN A 179 -14.21 6.49 14.30
CA GLN A 179 -13.61 5.20 13.99
C GLN A 179 -12.84 5.23 12.65
N VAL A 180 -13.47 5.80 11.62
CA VAL A 180 -12.88 5.95 10.28
C VAL A 180 -11.71 6.93 10.32
N GLN A 181 -11.80 8.00 11.11
CA GLN A 181 -10.65 8.92 11.31
C GLN A 181 -9.43 8.14 11.80
N ARG A 182 -9.59 7.28 12.81
CA ARG A 182 -8.50 6.44 13.32
C ARG A 182 -7.93 5.54 12.23
N ASP A 183 -8.79 4.86 11.49
CA ASP A 183 -8.36 3.95 10.41
C ASP A 183 -7.64 4.71 9.28
N LEU A 184 -8.06 5.94 8.98
CA LEU A 184 -7.41 6.84 8.02
C LEU A 184 -6.00 7.21 8.50
N PHE A 185 -5.83 7.60 9.77
CA PHE A 185 -4.51 7.92 10.31
C PHE A 185 -3.59 6.69 10.35
N LEU A 186 -4.10 5.50 10.65
CA LEU A 186 -3.31 4.27 10.55
C LEU A 186 -2.91 3.99 9.09
N LEU A 187 -3.83 4.16 8.14
CA LEU A 187 -3.54 4.05 6.70
C LEU A 187 -2.41 5.01 6.29
N LEU A 188 -2.55 6.30 6.60
CA LEU A 188 -1.56 7.31 6.25
C LEU A 188 -0.20 7.06 6.91
N SER A 189 -0.21 6.59 8.17
CA SER A 189 1.01 6.21 8.91
C SER A 189 1.82 5.15 8.17
N ARG A 190 1.15 4.17 7.55
CA ARG A 190 1.82 3.10 6.77
C ARG A 190 2.58 3.65 5.57
N PHE A 191 2.02 4.64 4.87
CA PHE A 191 2.50 5.03 3.53
C PHE A 191 3.17 6.41 3.46
N ILE A 192 3.20 7.17 4.56
CA ILE A 192 3.77 8.54 4.57
C ILE A 192 5.22 8.61 4.09
N PHE A 193 6.04 7.61 4.43
CA PHE A 193 7.42 7.54 3.95
C PHE A 193 7.51 7.14 2.48
N PHE A 194 6.62 6.26 2.01
CA PHE A 194 6.62 5.83 0.61
C PHE A 194 6.37 6.97 -0.37
N TYR A 195 5.41 7.84 -0.05
CA TYR A 195 5.04 9.01 -0.86
C TYR A 195 5.86 10.27 -0.55
N ASN A 196 6.91 10.18 0.27
CA ASN A 196 7.82 11.28 0.62
C ASN A 196 7.17 12.49 1.32
N SER A 197 6.01 12.33 1.97
CA SER A 197 5.31 13.43 2.67
C SER A 197 5.80 13.62 4.11
N VAL A 198 7.12 13.51 4.28
CA VAL A 198 7.80 13.57 5.58
C VAL A 198 7.73 14.94 6.22
N ASP A 199 7.75 16.00 5.41
CA ASP A 199 7.62 17.38 5.85
C ASP A 199 6.32 17.62 6.62
N LYS A 200 5.27 16.85 6.30
CA LYS A 200 3.96 16.89 6.97
C LYS A 200 3.87 16.04 8.22
N LEU A 201 4.89 15.24 8.57
CA LEU A 201 4.83 14.29 9.68
C LEU A 201 4.53 14.99 11.02
N GLY A 202 5.17 16.14 11.28
CA GLY A 202 4.95 16.90 12.51
C GLY A 202 3.51 17.41 12.65
N SER A 203 2.94 17.98 11.58
CA SER A 203 1.53 18.40 11.56
C SER A 203 0.58 17.21 11.66
N PHE A 204 0.92 16.09 11.00
CA PHE A 204 0.13 14.87 11.02
C PHE A 204 0.03 14.27 12.42
N LEU A 205 1.14 14.16 13.15
CA LEU A 205 1.16 13.64 14.52
C LEU A 205 0.39 14.53 15.51
N ARG A 206 0.35 15.85 15.27
CA ARG A 206 -0.44 16.78 16.11
C ARG A 206 -1.94 16.63 15.92
N GLN A 207 -2.40 16.19 14.74
CA GLN A 207 -3.81 16.02 14.41
C GLN A 207 -4.31 14.59 14.63
N PHE A 208 -3.47 13.70 15.18
CA PHE A 208 -3.82 12.30 15.38
C PHE A 208 -5.06 12.14 16.26
N PRO A 209 -6.07 11.34 15.85
CA PRO A 209 -7.29 11.18 16.61
C PRO A 209 -7.03 10.43 17.91
N LEU A 210 -7.82 10.72 18.94
CA LEU A 210 -7.72 10.04 20.24
C LEU A 210 -8.17 8.58 20.11
N PHE A 211 -7.34 7.65 20.57
CA PHE A 211 -7.66 6.21 20.62
C PHE A 211 -8.17 5.83 22.01
N PRO A 212 -9.17 4.92 22.13
CA PRO A 212 -9.65 4.47 23.44
C PRO A 212 -8.55 3.75 24.22
N ASN A 213 -7.65 3.08 23.49
CA ASN A 213 -6.53 2.32 24.04
C ASN A 213 -5.25 3.17 24.22
N ALA A 214 -5.33 4.50 24.09
CA ALA A 214 -4.17 5.38 24.25
C ALA A 214 -3.52 5.25 25.64
N PHE A 215 -4.30 4.95 26.67
CA PHE A 215 -3.74 4.66 28.01
C PHE A 215 -2.79 3.46 28.00
N LEU A 216 -3.06 2.43 27.20
CA LEU A 216 -2.26 1.19 27.11
C LEU A 216 -1.11 1.31 26.10
N VAL A 217 -1.38 1.93 24.95
CA VAL A 217 -0.44 1.97 23.82
C VAL A 217 0.49 3.18 23.90
N GLY A 218 -0.03 4.35 24.28
CA GLY A 218 0.70 5.60 24.34
C GLY A 218 0.08 6.71 23.48
N GLY A 219 0.93 7.64 23.05
CA GLY A 219 0.54 8.83 22.29
C GLY A 219 0.46 8.58 20.79
N ALA A 220 0.25 9.66 20.03
CA ALA A 220 0.22 9.63 18.56
C ALA A 220 1.49 9.01 17.95
N GLU A 221 2.65 9.39 18.49
CA GLU A 221 3.96 8.88 18.08
C GLU A 221 4.06 7.35 18.27
N ASP A 222 3.50 6.81 19.36
CA ASP A 222 3.50 5.37 19.60
C ASP A 222 2.67 4.61 18.57
N PHE A 223 1.45 5.08 18.28
CA PHE A 223 0.59 4.46 17.25
C PHE A 223 1.24 4.52 15.88
N PHE A 224 1.82 5.67 15.52
CA PHE A 224 2.54 5.85 14.27
C PHE A 224 3.70 4.87 14.14
N VAL A 225 4.56 4.76 15.16
CA VAL A 225 5.73 3.88 15.14
C VAL A 225 5.35 2.40 15.15
N ILE A 226 4.28 2.00 15.85
CA ILE A 226 3.78 0.62 15.81
C ILE A 226 3.35 0.26 14.39
N GLU A 227 2.58 1.12 13.75
CA GLU A 227 2.08 0.87 12.40
C GLU A 227 3.23 0.85 11.37
N LEU A 228 4.20 1.74 11.53
CA LEU A 228 5.42 1.74 10.72
C LEU A 228 6.23 0.45 10.90
N ALA A 229 6.41 -0.03 12.14
CA ALA A 229 7.12 -1.28 12.42
C ALA A 229 6.40 -2.49 11.79
N ASP A 230 5.07 -2.49 11.80
CA ASP A 230 4.27 -3.54 11.17
C ASP A 230 4.31 -3.48 9.65
N GLN A 231 4.37 -2.28 9.08
CA GLN A 231 4.55 -2.07 7.65
C GLN A 231 5.89 -2.63 7.19
N LEU A 232 6.99 -2.30 7.88
CA LEU A 232 8.34 -2.77 7.54
C LEU A 232 8.40 -4.31 7.42
N GLN A 233 7.76 -5.03 8.35
CA GLN A 233 7.74 -6.51 8.35
C GLN A 233 6.98 -7.11 7.16
N LYS A 234 6.01 -6.38 6.60
CA LYS A 234 5.20 -6.81 5.46
C LYS A 234 5.85 -6.48 4.12
N LEU A 235 6.77 -5.52 4.07
CA LEU A 235 7.45 -5.09 2.85
C LEU A 235 8.38 -6.20 2.33
N LYS A 236 8.14 -6.63 1.09
CA LYS A 236 8.98 -7.61 0.36
C LYS A 236 9.85 -6.97 -0.72
N VAL A 237 9.54 -5.74 -1.10
CA VAL A 237 10.23 -5.03 -2.19
C VAL A 237 11.43 -4.30 -1.60
N GLU A 238 12.64 -4.75 -1.98
CA GLU A 238 13.91 -4.23 -1.47
C GLU A 238 14.09 -2.70 -1.61
N PRO A 239 13.92 -2.07 -2.78
CA PRO A 239 14.12 -0.62 -2.90
C PRO A 239 13.17 0.17 -2.01
N VAL A 240 11.94 -0.31 -1.84
CA VAL A 240 10.96 0.32 -0.94
C VAL A 240 11.37 0.15 0.51
N LEU A 241 11.80 -1.05 0.92
CA LEU A 241 12.27 -1.28 2.28
C LEU A 241 13.47 -0.38 2.62
N LEU A 242 14.45 -0.25 1.71
CA LEU A 242 15.59 0.66 1.86
C LEU A 242 15.14 2.12 2.00
N HIS A 243 14.15 2.52 1.22
CA HIS A 243 13.56 3.86 1.30
C HIS A 243 12.93 4.13 2.65
N TYR A 244 12.19 3.17 3.23
CA TYR A 244 11.66 3.34 4.58
C TYR A 244 12.77 3.42 5.62
N LEU A 245 13.76 2.52 5.56
CA LEU A 245 14.89 2.50 6.49
C LEU A 245 15.68 3.81 6.48
N SER A 246 15.83 4.46 5.32
CA SER A 246 16.53 5.76 5.22
C SER A 246 15.76 6.91 5.88
N HIS A 247 14.43 6.80 5.98
CA HIS A 247 13.54 7.79 6.61
C HIS A 247 13.28 7.50 8.10
N ILE A 248 13.56 6.29 8.60
CA ILE A 248 13.44 5.95 10.02
C ILE A 248 14.28 6.86 10.93
N LYS A 249 15.35 7.47 10.41
CA LYS A 249 16.14 8.48 11.15
C LYS A 249 15.30 9.65 11.69
N LEU A 250 14.16 9.93 11.07
CA LEU A 250 13.25 11.01 11.46
C LEU A 250 12.49 10.71 12.75
N LEU A 251 12.50 9.46 13.20
CA LEU A 251 11.94 9.07 14.50
C LEU A 251 12.88 9.43 15.66
N GLN A 252 14.09 9.91 15.37
CA GLN A 252 15.05 10.27 16.41
C GLN A 252 14.51 11.43 17.25
N GLY A 253 14.48 11.24 18.57
CA GLY A 253 13.99 12.25 19.53
C GLY A 253 12.48 12.22 19.77
N MET A 254 11.74 11.25 19.22
CA MET A 254 10.35 11.00 19.62
C MET A 254 10.29 10.36 21.01
N ASP A 255 9.32 10.81 21.83
CA ASP A 255 9.12 10.34 23.19
C ASP A 255 8.25 9.09 23.19
N LEU A 256 8.85 7.98 22.77
CA LEU A 256 8.17 6.69 22.65
C LEU A 256 8.10 5.95 23.99
N ARG A 257 7.00 5.23 24.21
CA ARG A 257 6.94 4.27 25.32
C ARG A 257 7.97 3.16 25.14
N MET A 258 8.43 2.62 26.27
CA MET A 258 9.38 1.51 26.29
C MET A 258 8.92 0.29 25.48
N ALA A 259 7.62 -0.04 25.52
CA ALA A 259 7.06 -1.15 24.75
C ALA A 259 7.17 -0.91 23.22
N THR A 260 6.78 0.29 22.76
CA THR A 260 6.86 0.69 21.35
C THR A 260 8.30 0.74 20.86
N SER A 261 9.17 1.37 21.65
CA SER A 261 10.62 1.44 21.42
C SER A 261 11.25 0.04 21.28
N THR A 262 10.87 -0.89 22.17
CA THR A 262 11.33 -2.29 22.13
C THR A 262 10.83 -3.01 20.88
N ARG A 263 9.57 -2.80 20.48
CA ARG A 263 9.01 -3.38 19.25
C ARG A 263 9.74 -2.89 18.01
N LEU A 264 9.96 -1.58 17.89
CA LEU A 264 10.72 -1.00 16.76
C LEU A 264 12.14 -1.54 16.71
N LYS A 265 12.82 -1.59 17.87
CA LYS A 265 14.15 -2.17 18.00
C LYS A 265 14.19 -3.63 17.54
N ALA A 266 13.27 -4.46 18.02
CA ALA A 266 13.17 -5.87 17.61
C ALA A 266 12.91 -6.03 16.10
N CYS A 267 12.02 -5.20 15.55
CA CYS A 267 11.74 -5.16 14.11
C CYS A 267 13.02 -4.85 13.31
N LEU A 268 13.75 -3.79 13.65
CA LEU A 268 14.98 -3.44 12.95
C LEU A 268 16.07 -4.51 13.10
N TYR A 269 16.19 -5.14 14.27
CA TYR A 269 17.13 -6.26 14.45
C TYR A 269 16.82 -7.44 13.54
N SER A 270 15.55 -7.74 13.28
CA SER A 270 15.18 -8.82 12.36
C SER A 270 15.79 -8.62 10.97
N PHE A 271 16.01 -7.36 10.56
CA PHE A 271 16.66 -7.00 9.32
C PHE A 271 18.19 -7.02 9.36
N THR A 272 18.83 -7.24 10.52
CA THR A 272 20.31 -7.24 10.65
C THR A 272 20.96 -8.62 10.50
N SER A 273 20.18 -9.68 10.65
CA SER A 273 20.69 -11.06 10.68
C SER A 273 21.03 -11.59 9.28
N PRO A 274 22.23 -12.15 9.06
CA PRO A 274 22.55 -12.85 7.82
C PRO A 274 21.87 -14.22 7.79
N GLY A 275 21.29 -14.62 6.65
CA GLY A 275 20.73 -15.96 6.47
C GLY A 275 20.48 -16.31 5.00
N GLY A 276 19.77 -17.42 4.76
CA GLY A 276 19.50 -18.00 3.44
C GLY A 276 18.64 -17.15 2.48
N PRO A 277 18.11 -17.72 1.38
CA PRO A 277 17.62 -16.97 0.22
C PRO A 277 16.39 -16.05 0.45
N MET A 278 15.71 -16.16 1.60
CA MET A 278 14.62 -15.25 2.03
C MET A 278 15.06 -14.15 3.03
N TYR A 279 16.36 -14.03 3.31
CA TYR A 279 16.88 -13.05 4.28
C TYR A 279 17.17 -11.68 3.62
N PRO A 280 17.13 -10.58 4.40
CA PRO A 280 17.42 -9.24 3.91
C PRO A 280 18.77 -9.16 3.21
N THR A 281 18.82 -8.44 2.10
CA THR A 281 20.05 -8.23 1.32
C THR A 281 21.09 -7.47 2.12
N ARG A 282 22.34 -7.47 1.64
CA ARG A 282 23.43 -6.74 2.32
C ARG A 282 23.11 -5.25 2.48
N ALA A 283 22.49 -4.63 1.48
CA ALA A 283 22.07 -3.24 1.53
C ALA A 283 21.06 -3.01 2.67
N VAL A 284 20.03 -3.84 2.75
CA VAL A 284 18.99 -3.76 3.79
C VAL A 284 19.58 -3.96 5.17
N ARG A 285 20.50 -4.93 5.34
CA ARG A 285 21.18 -5.16 6.62
C ARG A 285 21.98 -3.94 7.09
N HIS A 286 22.73 -3.31 6.18
CA HIS A 286 23.51 -2.11 6.50
C HIS A 286 22.61 -0.94 6.86
N ALA A 287 21.57 -0.68 6.07
CA ALA A 287 20.59 0.36 6.37
C ALA A 287 19.88 0.12 7.72
N ALA A 288 19.57 -1.13 8.05
CA ALA A 288 18.98 -1.49 9.34
C ALA A 288 19.96 -1.29 10.51
N TRP A 289 21.25 -1.61 10.33
CA TRP A 289 22.29 -1.32 11.30
C TRP A 289 22.46 0.18 11.53
N ASP A 290 22.49 0.97 10.47
CA ASP A 290 22.61 2.43 10.54
C ASP A 290 21.41 3.04 11.27
N ALA A 291 20.19 2.61 10.94
CA ALA A 291 18.97 3.04 11.63
C ALA A 291 18.97 2.65 13.12
N LEU A 292 19.41 1.43 13.46
CA LEU A 292 19.51 0.95 14.85
C LEU A 292 20.55 1.72 15.67
N ASP A 293 21.68 2.07 15.07
CA ASP A 293 22.75 2.82 15.72
C ASP A 293 22.35 4.27 15.96
N LEU A 294 21.58 4.86 15.05
CA LEU A 294 21.08 6.22 15.17
C LEU A 294 19.96 6.33 16.21
N LEU A 295 18.98 5.41 16.20
CA LEU A 295 17.85 5.46 17.13
C LEU A 295 18.18 4.97 18.54
N PHE A 296 19.08 3.99 18.68
CA PHE A 296 19.40 3.36 19.95
C PHE A 296 20.92 3.38 20.24
N PRO A 297 21.51 4.56 20.51
CA PRO A 297 22.96 4.71 20.63
C PRO A 297 23.55 3.94 21.82
N VAL A 298 22.79 3.81 22.92
CA VAL A 298 23.21 3.18 24.18
C VAL A 298 23.52 1.67 24.04
N GLY A 299 23.19 1.05 22.91
CA GLY A 299 23.49 -0.37 22.62
C GLY A 299 24.49 -0.60 21.49
N ARG A 300 25.07 0.45 20.88
CA ARG A 300 25.88 0.32 19.66
C ARG A 300 27.06 -0.65 19.81
N TYR A 301 27.93 -0.39 20.80
CA TYR A 301 29.13 -1.17 21.02
C TYR A 301 28.88 -2.67 21.30
N PRO A 302 28.02 -3.05 22.28
CA PRO A 302 27.77 -4.48 22.53
C PRO A 302 27.11 -5.19 21.35
N ARG A 303 26.24 -4.51 20.58
CA ARG A 303 25.60 -5.10 19.39
C ARG A 303 26.60 -5.50 18.31
N HIS A 304 27.54 -4.61 17.99
CA HIS A 304 28.57 -4.89 16.99
C HIS A 304 29.54 -5.98 17.47
N LEU A 305 29.89 -5.97 18.76
CA LEU A 305 30.74 -7.01 19.35
C LEU A 305 30.09 -8.40 19.30
N ILE A 306 28.81 -8.50 19.65
CA ILE A 306 28.03 -9.74 19.56
C ILE A 306 27.91 -10.19 18.10
N SER A 307 27.61 -9.27 17.16
CA SER A 307 27.51 -9.61 15.73
C SER A 307 28.85 -10.11 15.17
N LEU A 308 29.96 -9.48 15.55
CA LEU A 308 31.29 -9.88 15.15
C LEU A 308 31.67 -11.25 15.74
N PHE A 309 31.37 -11.46 17.01
CA PHE A 309 31.55 -12.76 17.67
C PHE A 309 30.81 -13.87 16.92
N PHE A 310 29.52 -13.70 16.63
CA PHE A 310 28.75 -14.70 15.88
C PHE A 310 29.25 -14.89 14.45
N ARG A 311 29.71 -13.83 13.75
CA ARG A 311 30.31 -13.98 12.40
C ARG A 311 31.60 -14.78 12.42
N LEU A 312 32.42 -14.65 13.47
CA LEU A 312 33.64 -15.43 13.64
C LEU A 312 33.35 -16.88 14.08
N LEU A 313 32.27 -17.08 14.85
CA LEU A 313 31.85 -18.39 15.34
C LEU A 313 31.10 -19.22 14.27
N TYR A 314 30.38 -18.57 13.35
CA TYR A 314 29.53 -19.24 12.34
C TYR A 314 30.28 -20.24 11.45
N PRO A 315 31.50 -19.94 10.95
CA PRO A 315 32.32 -20.91 10.23
C PRO A 315 32.68 -22.12 11.08
N TRP A 316 32.99 -21.92 12.36
CA TRP A 316 33.35 -22.98 13.30
C TRP A 316 32.17 -23.88 13.66
N ILE A 317 30.99 -23.33 13.92
CA ILE A 317 29.77 -24.11 14.15
C ILE A 317 29.39 -24.93 12.91
N ASN A 318 29.48 -24.35 11.71
CA ASN A 318 29.17 -25.07 10.48
C ASN A 318 30.21 -26.16 10.17
N LEU A 319 31.48 -25.95 10.47
CA LEU A 319 32.52 -26.98 10.40
C LEU A 319 32.26 -28.13 11.39
N PHE A 320 31.86 -27.81 12.62
CA PHE A 320 31.51 -28.80 13.64
C PHE A 320 30.25 -29.60 13.24
N LYS A 321 29.23 -28.93 12.71
CA LYS A 321 28.02 -29.58 12.17
C LYS A 321 28.27 -30.37 10.89
N PHE A 322 29.24 -29.99 10.06
CA PHE A 322 29.65 -30.79 8.91
C PHE A 322 30.35 -32.07 9.36
N GLY A 323 31.20 -32.01 10.40
CA GLY A 323 31.83 -33.19 11.01
C GLY A 323 30.81 -34.17 11.58
N GLU A 324 29.83 -33.70 12.37
CA GLU A 324 28.75 -34.56 12.89
C GLU A 324 27.82 -35.08 11.79
N ALA A 325 27.57 -34.30 10.72
CA ALA A 325 26.74 -34.74 9.59
C ALA A 325 27.43 -35.77 8.68
N GLU A 326 28.77 -35.77 8.62
CA GLU A 326 29.54 -36.81 7.93
C GLU A 326 29.55 -38.12 8.74
N GLU A 327 29.78 -38.06 10.05
CA GLU A 327 29.70 -39.23 10.93
C GLU A 327 28.28 -39.83 10.97
N ALA A 328 27.25 -38.99 11.01
CA ALA A 328 25.85 -39.44 10.95
C ALA A 328 25.44 -40.02 9.59
N LYS A 329 26.11 -39.64 8.49
CA LYS A 329 25.89 -40.24 7.16
C LYS A 329 26.56 -41.61 7.04
N VAL A 330 27.75 -41.80 7.61
CA VAL A 330 28.44 -43.10 7.65
C VAL A 330 27.67 -44.12 8.51
N LEU A 331 27.21 -43.70 9.70
CA LEU A 331 26.37 -44.55 10.57
C LEU A 331 24.99 -44.83 9.99
N ASN A 332 24.37 -43.87 9.29
CA ASN A 332 23.08 -44.11 8.63
C ASN A 332 23.21 -44.96 7.36
N ALA A 333 24.32 -44.90 6.62
CA ALA A 333 24.55 -45.73 5.43
C ALA A 333 24.60 -47.23 5.77
N GLU A 334 25.26 -47.61 6.87
CA GLU A 334 25.25 -48.99 7.37
C GLU A 334 23.86 -49.44 7.88
N SER A 335 23.08 -48.51 8.44
CA SER A 335 21.71 -48.80 8.91
C SER A 335 20.67 -48.87 7.77
N PHE A 336 20.92 -48.17 6.66
CA PHE A 336 20.02 -48.06 5.51
C PHE A 336 20.05 -49.33 4.64
N GLU A 337 21.20 -49.98 4.49
CA GLU A 337 21.27 -51.32 3.85
C GLU A 337 20.41 -52.34 4.62
N ARG A 338 20.49 -52.36 5.97
CA ARG A 338 19.67 -53.26 6.80
C ARG A 338 18.18 -52.94 6.79
N ARG A 339 17.79 -51.67 6.64
CA ARG A 339 16.37 -51.25 6.58
C ARG A 339 15.75 -51.34 5.19
N SER A 340 16.55 -51.36 4.13
CA SER A 340 16.08 -51.49 2.74
C SER A 340 15.42 -52.84 2.43
N LEU A 341 15.77 -53.91 3.16
CA LEU A 341 15.12 -55.22 3.07
C LEU A 341 13.73 -55.27 3.73
N LEU A 342 13.42 -54.31 4.62
CA LEU A 342 12.18 -54.30 5.42
C LEU A 342 11.10 -53.33 4.90
N TYR A 343 11.43 -52.40 4.00
CA TYR A 343 10.52 -51.33 3.55
C TYR A 343 9.89 -51.53 2.16
N ARG A 344 9.96 -52.75 1.59
CA ARG A 344 9.25 -53.08 0.33
C ARG A 344 7.74 -53.30 0.49
N LEU A 345 7.16 -53.00 1.67
CA LEU A 345 5.75 -53.17 1.99
C LEU A 345 5.20 -51.97 2.80
N LYS A 346 4.85 -50.88 2.10
CA LYS A 346 3.70 -49.98 2.36
C LYS A 346 3.99 -48.53 1.91
N THR A 347 3.27 -48.11 0.88
CA THR A 347 2.78 -46.73 0.67
C THR A 347 1.27 -46.74 0.97
N PRO A 348 0.55 -45.64 1.34
CA PRO A 348 0.58 -44.37 0.61
C PRO A 348 0.23 -43.04 1.35
N LYS A 349 0.60 -41.94 0.66
CA LYS A 349 -0.10 -40.65 0.37
C LYS A 349 -0.65 -39.67 1.44
N THR A 350 -0.40 -38.39 1.10
CA THR A 350 -1.18 -37.12 1.23
C THR A 350 -1.00 -36.23 2.47
N LYS A 351 -0.63 -34.94 2.24
CA LYS A 351 -1.59 -33.80 2.20
C LYS A 351 -0.92 -32.46 1.85
N THR A 352 -1.53 -31.78 0.89
CA THR A 352 -1.48 -30.34 0.57
C THR A 352 -2.42 -29.55 1.50
N GLN A 353 -2.08 -28.29 1.84
CA GLN A 353 -2.97 -27.09 1.83
C GLN A 353 -2.51 -26.00 2.83
N LYS A 354 -2.09 -24.85 2.28
CA LYS A 354 -2.43 -23.45 2.68
C LYS A 354 -1.40 -22.49 2.06
N LEU A 355 -1.70 -21.93 0.89
CA LEU A 355 -0.84 -20.94 0.21
C LEU A 355 -1.63 -20.07 -0.80
N PHE A 356 -2.88 -19.70 -0.50
CA PHE A 356 -3.79 -19.14 -1.51
C PHE A 356 -4.10 -17.63 -1.46
N ASP A 357 -3.57 -16.85 -0.51
CA ASP A 357 -3.90 -15.40 -0.45
C ASP A 357 -2.80 -14.45 -0.98
N VAL A 358 -1.64 -14.96 -1.39
CA VAL A 358 -0.53 -14.12 -1.89
C VAL A 358 -0.54 -13.98 -3.43
N CYS A 359 -1.24 -14.85 -4.17
CA CYS A 359 -1.22 -14.83 -5.64
C CYS A 359 -1.97 -13.64 -6.27
N CYS A 360 -2.97 -13.05 -5.60
CA CYS A 360 -3.81 -12.02 -6.25
C CYS A 360 -3.09 -10.71 -6.55
N ILE A 361 -2.01 -10.37 -5.83
CA ILE A 361 -1.29 -9.09 -6.02
C ILE A 361 -0.09 -9.25 -6.96
N SER A 362 0.58 -10.41 -6.95
CA SER A 362 1.70 -10.72 -7.88
C SER A 362 1.29 -10.83 -9.34
N ASP A 363 0.02 -11.12 -9.62
CA ASP A 363 -0.49 -11.22 -11.00
C ASP A 363 -0.83 -9.84 -11.60
N PHE A 364 -1.00 -8.80 -10.77
CA PHE A 364 -1.34 -7.44 -11.23
C PHE A 364 -0.16 -6.71 -11.88
N ALA A 365 1.05 -6.84 -11.32
CA ALA A 365 2.27 -6.20 -11.86
C ALA A 365 2.64 -6.66 -13.29
N ARG A 366 2.11 -7.82 -13.74
CA ARG A 366 2.33 -8.34 -15.09
C ARG A 366 1.28 -7.90 -16.13
N PHE A 367 0.15 -7.33 -15.70
CA PHE A 367 -1.01 -7.06 -16.56
C PHE A 367 -1.28 -5.57 -16.86
N LEU A 368 -0.59 -4.65 -16.19
CA LEU A 368 -0.68 -3.20 -16.48
C LEU A 368 -0.42 -2.79 -17.95
N PRO A 369 0.33 -3.53 -18.80
CA PRO A 369 0.52 -3.11 -20.19
C PRO A 369 -0.68 -3.37 -21.14
N THR A 370 -1.73 -4.07 -20.72
CA THR A 370 -2.70 -4.68 -21.68
C THR A 370 -4.16 -4.22 -21.55
N SER A 371 -4.43 -2.98 -21.14
CA SER A 371 -5.80 -2.44 -21.19
C SER A 371 -6.08 -1.68 -22.51
N VAL A 372 -7.18 -2.05 -23.18
CA VAL A 372 -7.44 -1.73 -24.60
C VAL A 372 -8.64 -0.80 -24.79
N LEU A 373 -9.53 -0.67 -23.80
CA LEU A 373 -10.83 -0.03 -24.04
C LEU A 373 -10.73 1.51 -24.00
N VAL A 374 -10.20 2.10 -22.93
CA VAL A 374 -10.06 3.56 -22.83
C VAL A 374 -9.06 4.08 -23.86
N ARG A 375 -7.96 3.36 -24.08
CA ARG A 375 -6.98 3.68 -25.15
C ARG A 375 -7.57 3.71 -26.55
N ARG A 376 -8.60 2.91 -26.87
CA ARG A 376 -9.20 2.91 -28.22
C ARG A 376 -10.08 4.12 -28.48
N ILE A 377 -10.81 4.59 -27.48
CA ILE A 377 -11.61 5.80 -27.60
C ILE A 377 -10.71 7.05 -27.50
N TRP A 378 -9.65 6.99 -26.70
CA TRP A 378 -8.65 8.06 -26.56
C TRP A 378 -7.75 8.23 -27.79
N ASN A 379 -7.35 7.13 -28.47
CA ASN A 379 -6.52 7.21 -29.67
C ASN A 379 -7.31 7.48 -30.97
N GLN A 380 -8.64 7.51 -30.91
CA GLN A 380 -9.51 7.74 -32.08
C GLN A 380 -10.13 9.14 -32.13
N ILE A 381 -9.79 10.02 -31.19
CA ILE A 381 -10.19 11.43 -31.13
C ILE A 381 -8.91 12.25 -30.93
#